data_AF-S7VR09-F1
#
_entry.id   AF-S7VR09-F1
#
_cell.length_a   1.000
_cell.length_b   1.000
_cell.length_c   1.000
_cell.angle_alpha   90.00
_cell.angle_beta   90.00
_cell.angle_gamma   90.00
#
_symmetry.space_group_name_H-M   'P 1'
#
loop_
_entity.id
_entity.type
_entity.pdbx_description
1 polymer ?
#
loop_
_entity_poly.entity_id
_entity_poly.type
_entity_poly.pdbx_seq_one_letter_code
_entity_poly.pdbx_strand_id
1 'polypeptide(L)'
;MYLLNTEMIKGYFEGLNYPSYFVIPLAILKLLGIAMVLWRKSKWLTEWAYAGFFFDLVLATAAHHYAGHGIFGFSFYGLVVLFPSYFLGKYLRD
;
A
#
# COMPACT_ATOMS: atom_id res chain seq x y z
N MET A 1 -3.30 -10.53 8.09
CA MET A 1 -4.61 -10.57 7.39
C MET A 1 -4.49 -11.27 6.03
N TYR A 2 -3.68 -10.78 5.09
CA TYR A 2 -3.56 -11.36 3.74
C TYR A 2 -3.19 -12.85 3.68
N LEU A 3 -2.25 -13.32 4.49
CA LEU A 3 -1.78 -14.72 4.45
C LEU A 3 -2.56 -15.67 5.38
N LEU A 4 -3.29 -15.11 6.35
CA LEU A 4 -4.05 -15.87 7.35
C LEU A 4 -5.52 -16.01 6.96
N ASN A 5 -6.05 -15.05 6.19
CA ASN A 5 -7.43 -14.98 5.72
C ASN A 5 -7.47 -14.75 4.21
N THR A 6 -6.66 -15.49 3.44
CA THR A 6 -6.48 -15.26 2.00
C THR A 6 -7.80 -15.28 1.23
N GLU A 7 -8.67 -16.25 1.50
CA GLU A 7 -9.95 -16.39 0.79
C GLU A 7 -10.89 -15.20 1.04
N MET A 8 -10.94 -14.69 2.27
CA MET A 8 -11.69 -13.47 2.59
C MET A 8 -11.16 -12.28 1.78
N ILE A 9 -9.83 -12.14 1.69
CA ILE A 9 -9.23 -11.02 0.93
C ILE A 9 -9.47 -11.16 -0.58
N LYS A 10 -9.40 -12.37 -1.13
CA LYS A 10 -9.79 -12.61 -2.53
C LYS A 10 -11.22 -12.16 -2.79
N GLY A 11 -12.16 -12.48 -1.88
CA GLY A 11 -13.54 -12.01 -1.97
C GLY A 11 -13.68 -10.49 -1.99
N TYR A 12 -12.86 -9.75 -1.22
CA TYR A 12 -12.85 -8.28 -1.30
C TYR A 12 -12.33 -7.76 -2.64
N PHE A 13 -11.29 -8.38 -3.21
CA PHE A 13 -10.75 -7.99 -4.52
C PHE A 13 -11.77 -8.27 -5.62
N GLU A 14 -12.38 -9.44 -5.61
CA GLU A 14 -13.43 -9.83 -6.57
C GLU A 14 -14.66 -8.92 -6.47
N GLY A 15 -15.07 -8.55 -5.25
CA GLY A 15 -16.14 -7.57 -5.02
C GLY A 15 -15.84 -6.17 -5.56
N LEU A 16 -14.56 -5.83 -5.75
CA LEU A 16 -14.10 -4.60 -6.40
C LEU A 16 -13.76 -4.80 -7.90
N ASN A 17 -14.12 -5.95 -8.48
CA ASN A 17 -13.81 -6.36 -9.86
C ASN A 17 -12.30 -6.48 -10.16
N TYR A 18 -11.47 -6.74 -9.16
CA TYR A 18 -10.06 -7.06 -9.34
C TYR A 18 -9.81 -8.58 -9.36
N PRO A 19 -8.89 -9.07 -10.20
CA PRO A 19 -8.49 -10.47 -10.20
C PRO A 19 -7.91 -10.92 -8.86
N SER A 20 -8.38 -12.07 -8.35
CA SER A 20 -7.93 -12.61 -7.06
C SER A 20 -6.45 -13.04 -7.04
N TYR A 21 -5.81 -13.25 -8.20
CA TYR A 21 -4.38 -13.53 -8.27
C TYR A 21 -3.51 -12.35 -7.80
N PHE A 22 -4.03 -11.12 -7.74
CA PHE A 22 -3.28 -9.97 -7.22
C PHE A 22 -3.01 -10.05 -5.72
N VAL A 23 -3.83 -10.78 -4.96
CA VAL A 23 -3.81 -10.77 -3.49
C VAL A 23 -2.45 -11.18 -2.92
N ILE A 24 -1.90 -12.31 -3.35
CA ILE A 24 -0.63 -12.84 -2.82
C ILE A 24 0.59 -12.01 -3.29
N PRO A 25 0.76 -11.71 -4.59
CA PRO A 25 1.84 -10.84 -5.05
C PRO A 25 1.84 -9.48 -4.36
N LEU A 26 0.67 -8.84 -4.22
CA LEU A 26 0.57 -7.54 -3.56
C LEU A 26 0.91 -7.64 -2.07
N ALA A 27 0.50 -8.71 -1.38
CA ALA A 27 0.88 -8.94 0.01
C ALA A 27 2.40 -9.06 0.19
N ILE A 28 3.07 -9.81 -0.70
CA ILE A 28 4.53 -9.96 -0.70
C ILE A 28 5.20 -8.60 -0.94
N LEU A 29 4.75 -7.86 -1.95
CA LEU A 29 5.29 -6.53 -2.26
C LEU A 29 5.12 -5.54 -1.10
N LYS A 30 3.99 -5.58 -0.39
CA LYS A 30 3.76 -4.75 0.82
C LYS A 30 4.74 -5.10 1.93
N LEU A 31 5.00 -6.38 2.19
CA LEU A 31 5.99 -6.80 3.18
C LEU A 31 7.41 -6.36 2.80
N LEU A 32 7.79 -6.51 1.53
CA LEU A 32 9.08 -6.04 1.02
C LEU A 32 9.21 -4.51 1.13
N GLY A 33 8.16 -3.77 0.77
CA GLY A 33 8.13 -2.32 0.91
C GLY A 33 8.32 -1.87 2.36
N ILE A 34 7.62 -2.51 3.31
CA ILE A 34 7.77 -2.23 4.75
C ILE A 34 9.22 -2.52 5.18
N ALA A 35 9.77 -3.67 4.79
CA ALA A 35 11.13 -4.04 5.11
C ALA A 35 12.13 -3.00 4.58
N MET A 36 11.96 -2.48 3.36
CA MET A 36 12.84 -1.45 2.80
C MET A 36 12.70 -0.10 3.53
N VAL A 37 11.48 0.31 3.88
CA VAL A 37 11.22 1.55 4.64
C VAL A 37 11.80 1.52 6.04
N LEU A 38 11.86 0.35 6.68
CA LEU A 38 12.46 0.18 8.00
C LEU A 38 13.99 0.00 7.93
N TRP A 39 14.48 -0.76 6.95
CA TRP A 39 15.90 -1.08 6.83
C TRP A 39 16.75 0.12 6.40
N ARG A 40 16.24 0.97 5.50
CA ARG A 40 16.80 2.26 5.05
C ARG A 40 18.25 2.28 4.54
N LYS A 41 18.95 1.14 4.45
CA LYS A 41 20.36 1.09 3.99
C LYS A 41 20.55 1.52 2.54
N SER A 42 19.55 1.30 1.68
CA SER A 42 19.59 1.72 0.28
C SER A 42 18.60 2.86 0.06
N LYS A 43 19.12 4.06 -0.25
CA LYS A 43 18.30 5.23 -0.61
C LYS A 43 17.40 4.90 -1.79
N TRP A 44 17.98 4.33 -2.85
CA TRP A 44 17.24 3.95 -4.06
C TRP A 44 16.08 2.99 -3.77
N LEU A 45 16.31 1.89 -3.04
CA LEU A 45 15.23 0.95 -2.69
C LEU A 45 14.18 1.57 -1.77
N THR A 46 14.59 2.49 -0.89
CA THR A 46 13.63 3.15 0.00
C THR A 46 12.71 4.09 -0.77
N GLU A 47 13.25 4.85 -1.74
CA GLU A 47 12.43 5.72 -2.60
C GLU A 47 11.46 4.89 -3.45
N TRP A 48 11.90 3.73 -3.97
CA TRP A 48 11.01 2.80 -4.69
C TRP A 48 9.90 2.25 -3.80
N ALA A 49 10.20 1.92 -2.55
CA ALA A 49 9.18 1.45 -1.60
C ALA A 49 8.15 2.55 -1.31
N TYR A 50 8.58 3.79 -1.07
CA TYR A 50 7.65 4.93 -0.89
C TYR A 50 6.81 5.20 -2.14
N ALA A 51 7.40 5.16 -3.33
CA ALA A 51 6.67 5.32 -4.58
C ALA A 51 5.64 4.20 -4.79
N GLY A 52 6.01 2.95 -4.52
CA GLY A 52 5.11 1.80 -4.58
C GLY A 52 3.91 1.95 -3.64
N PHE A 53 4.15 2.35 -2.38
CA PHE A 53 3.05 2.63 -1.44
C PHE A 53 2.18 3.80 -1.88
N PHE A 54 2.78 4.87 -2.43
CA PHE A 54 2.02 6.00 -2.95
C PHE A 54 1.04 5.57 -4.04
N PHE A 55 1.51 4.84 -5.05
CA PHE A 55 0.65 4.38 -6.14
C PHE A 55 -0.39 3.35 -5.66
N ASP A 56 -0.03 2.41 -4.78
CA ASP A 56 -0.98 1.45 -4.18
C ASP A 56 -2.12 2.18 -3.44
N LEU A 57 -1.79 3.18 -2.61
CA LEU A 57 -2.77 3.92 -1.81
C LEU A 57 -3.64 4.85 -2.65
N VAL A 58 -3.09 5.51 -3.68
CA VAL A 58 -3.86 6.32 -4.63
C VAL A 58 -4.85 5.45 -5.40
N LEU A 59 -4.39 4.33 -5.96
CA LEU A 59 -5.24 3.43 -6.73
C LEU A 59 -6.29 2.74 -5.85
N ALA A 60 -5.94 2.33 -4.64
CA ALA A 60 -6.90 1.77 -3.69
C ALA A 60 -7.98 2.79 -3.28
N THR A 61 -7.60 4.06 -3.09
CA THR A 61 -8.56 5.14 -2.80
C THR A 61 -9.49 5.39 -3.98
N ALA A 62 -8.97 5.40 -5.20
CA ALA A 62 -9.78 5.51 -6.41
C ALA A 62 -10.75 4.33 -6.57
N ALA A 63 -10.28 3.09 -6.33
CA ALA A 63 -11.09 1.89 -6.40
C ALA A 63 -12.27 1.93 -5.41
N HIS A 64 -12.01 2.31 -4.16
CA HIS A 64 -13.06 2.47 -3.15
C HIS A 64 -14.05 3.58 -3.48
N HIS A 65 -13.56 4.72 -4.00
CA HIS A 65 -14.44 5.79 -4.44
C HIS A 65 -15.37 5.35 -5.58
N TYR A 66 -14.82 4.69 -6.59
CA TYR A 66 -15.60 4.18 -7.73
C TYR A 66 -16.61 3.09 -7.33
N ALA A 67 -16.28 2.29 -6.31
CA ALA A 67 -17.20 1.32 -5.71
C ALA A 67 -18.28 1.94 -4.82
N GLY A 68 -18.35 3.27 -4.69
CA GLY A 68 -19.35 3.96 -3.89
C GLY A 68 -19.07 3.97 -2.39
N HIS A 69 -17.87 3.58 -1.93
CA HIS A 69 -17.50 3.60 -0.51
C HIS A 69 -17.11 5.00 -0.02
N GLY A 70 -16.99 5.98 -0.92
CA GLY A 70 -16.46 7.30 -0.62
C GLY A 70 -14.92 7.35 -0.65
N ILE A 71 -14.37 8.54 -0.37
CA ILE A 71 -12.92 8.78 -0.41
C ILE A 71 -12.27 8.56 0.96
N PHE A 72 -12.99 8.82 2.04
CA PHE A 72 -12.45 8.73 3.40
C PHE A 72 -12.46 7.30 3.93
N GLY A 73 -11.36 6.59 3.70
CA GLY A 73 -11.13 5.22 4.18
C GLY A 73 -9.66 4.95 4.49
N PHE A 74 -9.34 3.70 4.83
CA PHE A 74 -7.97 3.30 5.22
C PHE A 74 -6.90 3.64 4.17
N SER A 75 -7.19 3.48 2.88
CA SER A 75 -6.26 3.84 1.80
C SER A 75 -5.98 5.35 1.77
N PHE A 76 -6.99 6.18 1.99
CA PHE A 76 -6.84 7.63 2.05
C PHE A 76 -6.07 8.08 3.28
N TYR A 77 -6.41 7.55 4.47
CA TYR A 77 -5.66 7.86 5.69
C TYR A 77 -4.20 7.39 5.58
N GLY A 78 -3.98 6.21 4.99
CA GLY A 78 -2.64 5.72 4.69
C GLY A 78 -1.88 6.68 3.76
N LEU A 79 -2.52 7.20 2.73
CA LEU A 79 -1.93 8.18 1.81
C LEU A 79 -1.53 9.47 2.54
N VAL A 80 -2.40 9.98 3.42
CA VAL A 80 -2.14 11.18 4.22
C VAL A 80 -0.93 10.97 5.14
N VAL A 81 -0.85 9.83 5.83
CA VAL A 81 0.26 9.51 6.76
C VAL A 81 1.56 9.16 6.02
N LEU A 82 1.48 8.72 4.77
CA LEU A 82 2.66 8.42 3.95
C LEU A 82 3.56 9.65 3.78
N PHE A 83 2.98 10.84 3.63
CA PHE A 83 3.75 12.07 3.41
C PHE A 83 4.60 12.46 4.63
N PRO A 84 4.07 12.61 5.86
CA PRO A 84 4.89 12.83 7.04
C PRO A 84 5.96 11.74 7.24
N SER A 85 5.62 10.48 7.00
CA SER A 85 6.57 9.36 7.09
C SER A 85 7.74 9.54 6.10
N TYR A 86 7.43 9.89 4.85
CA TYR A 86 8.42 10.16 3.82
C TYR A 86 9.33 11.33 4.17
N PHE A 87 8.77 12.50 4.48
CA PHE A 87 9.55 13.70 4.71
C PHE A 87 10.42 13.59 5.97
N LEU A 88 9.88 13.05 7.07
CA LEU A 88 10.66 12.79 8.27
C LEU A 88 11.75 11.74 8.01
N GLY A 89 11.40 10.64 7.32
CA GLY A 89 12.36 9.59 6.98
C GLY A 89 13.48 10.08 6.06
N LYS A 90 13.19 11.02 5.16
CA LYS A 90 14.17 11.68 4.29
C LYS A 90 15.09 12.60 5.08
N TYR A 91 14.53 13.47 5.93
CA TYR A 91 15.29 14.35 6.80
C TYR A 91 16.26 13.60 7.74
N LEU A 92 15.90 12.39 8.19
CA LEU A 92 16.76 11.60 9.06
C LEU A 92 17.87 10.83 8.31
N ARG A 93 17.79 10.68 6.99
CA ARG A 93 18.79 9.95 6.20
C ARG A 93 19.76 10.86 5.45
N ASP A 94 19.31 12.07 5.10
CA ASP A 94 20.03 13.06 4.31
C ASP A 94 20.58 14.16 5.24
#